data_AF-A0A396S2X6-F1
#
_entry.id   AF-A0A396S2X6-F1
#
_cell.length_a   1.000
_cell.length_b   1.000
_cell.length_c   1.000
_cell.angle_alpha   90.00
_cell.angle_beta   90.00
_cell.angle_gamma   90.00
#
_symmetry.space_group_name_H-M   'P 1'
#
loop_
_entity.id
_entity.type
_entity.pdbx_description
1 polymer ?
#
loop_
_entity_poly.entity_id
_entity_poly.type
_entity_poly.pdbx_seq_one_letter_code
_entity_poly.pdbx_strand_id
1 'polypeptide(L)'
;MKNNNVTEKELFYILDLFEHMKVTYWLDGGWGVDVLTGKQQREHRDIDIDFDAQHTQKVIQKLEDIGYKIEVDWMPSRMELK
;
A
#
# COMPACT_ATOMS: atom_id res chain seq x y z
N MET A 1 -10.42 1.24 21.52
CA MET A 1 -9.27 1.81 20.78
C MET A 1 -9.35 1.24 19.38
N LYS A 2 -9.36 2.08 18.32
CA LYS A 2 -9.28 1.54 16.95
C LYS A 2 -7.96 0.79 16.84
N ASN A 3 -7.99 -0.43 16.30
CA ASN A 3 -6.76 -1.13 15.97
C ASN A 3 -6.08 -0.31 14.88
N ASN A 4 -4.87 0.17 15.14
CA ASN A 4 -4.10 1.00 14.22
C ASN A 4 -3.14 0.14 13.37
N ASN A 5 -3.42 -1.16 13.26
CA ASN A 5 -2.62 -2.11 12.52
C ASN A 5 -3.34 -2.54 11.23
N VAL A 6 -2.53 -2.86 10.24
CA VAL A 6 -2.94 -3.51 9.01
C VAL A 6 -2.92 -5.01 9.28
N THR A 7 -4.00 -5.70 8.90
CA THR A 7 -4.11 -7.15 8.90
C THR A 7 -3.64 -7.75 7.56
N GLU A 8 -3.30 -9.04 7.52
CA GLU A 8 -2.94 -9.73 6.27
C GLU A 8 -4.04 -9.62 5.21
N LYS A 9 -5.31 -9.64 5.65
CA LYS A 9 -6.46 -9.48 4.75
C LYS A 9 -6.52 -8.09 4.13
N GLU A 10 -6.22 -7.04 4.90
CA GLU A 10 -6.17 -5.67 4.39
C GLU A 10 -4.96 -5.47 3.47
N LEU A 11 -3.81 -6.07 3.79
CA LEU A 11 -2.66 -6.11 2.90
C LEU A 11 -3.07 -6.69 1.54
N PHE A 12 -3.61 -7.91 1.51
CA PHE A 12 -4.01 -8.57 0.25
C PHE A 12 -5.07 -7.79 -0.51
N TYR A 13 -6.03 -7.17 0.18
CA TYR A 13 -7.00 -6.29 -0.48
C TYR A 13 -6.31 -5.13 -1.21
N ILE A 14 -5.30 -4.49 -0.61
CA ILE A 14 -4.56 -3.42 -1.28
C ILE A 14 -3.73 -3.96 -2.46
N LEU A 15 -3.07 -5.10 -2.29
CA LEU A 15 -2.31 -5.74 -3.38
C LEU A 15 -3.22 -6.08 -4.57
N ASP A 16 -4.41 -6.63 -4.31
CA ASP A 16 -5.42 -6.93 -5.31
C ASP A 16 -5.77 -5.69 -6.14
N LEU A 17 -5.81 -4.48 -5.55
CA LEU A 17 -6.09 -3.25 -6.32
C LEU A 17 -5.04 -3.04 -7.42
N PHE A 18 -3.76 -3.20 -7.12
CA PHE A 18 -2.69 -3.04 -8.10
C PHE A 18 -2.74 -4.14 -9.16
N GLU A 19 -3.00 -5.39 -8.76
CA GLU A 19 -3.16 -6.52 -9.69
C GLU A 19 -4.35 -6.35 -10.65
N HIS A 20 -5.49 -5.87 -10.16
CA HIS A 20 -6.69 -5.58 -10.97
C HIS A 20 -6.48 -4.36 -11.87
N MET A 21 -5.76 -3.35 -11.39
CA MET A 21 -5.38 -2.19 -12.19
C MET A 21 -4.33 -2.52 -13.27
N LYS A 22 -3.68 -3.69 -13.21
CA LYS A 22 -2.57 -4.06 -14.10
C LYS A 22 -1.40 -3.05 -14.01
N VAL A 23 -1.09 -2.61 -12.80
CA VAL A 23 0.05 -1.75 -12.50
C VAL A 23 1.17 -2.62 -11.96
N THR A 24 2.37 -2.54 -12.54
CA THR A 24 3.55 -3.21 -11.98
C THR A 24 3.90 -2.56 -10.64
N TYR A 25 4.09 -3.38 -9.60
CA TYR A 25 4.40 -2.93 -8.25
C TYR A 25 5.27 -3.93 -7.50
N TRP A 26 5.87 -3.48 -6.40
CA TRP A 26 6.52 -4.30 -5.39
C TRP A 26 6.00 -3.90 -4.01
N LEU A 27 5.81 -4.90 -3.15
CA LEU A 27 5.58 -4.69 -1.73
C LEU A 27 6.92 -4.41 -1.04
N ASP A 28 7.00 -3.31 -0.30
CA ASP A 28 8.19 -2.91 0.47
C ASP A 28 7.85 -2.83 1.98
N GLY A 29 8.78 -2.28 2.76
CA GLY A 29 8.60 -1.95 4.16
C GLY A 29 8.47 -3.18 5.06
N GLY A 30 7.76 -3.01 6.18
CA GLY A 30 7.59 -4.06 7.17
C GLY A 30 6.90 -5.31 6.63
N TRP A 31 5.87 -5.12 5.81
CA TRP A 31 5.13 -6.22 5.19
C TRP A 31 5.97 -6.96 4.15
N GLY A 32 6.81 -6.27 3.38
CA GLY A 32 7.74 -6.92 2.45
C GLY A 32 8.70 -7.89 3.16
N VAL A 33 9.22 -7.49 4.33
CA VAL A 33 10.06 -8.36 5.16
C VAL A 33 9.29 -9.60 5.62
N ASP A 34 8.08 -9.44 6.13
CA ASP A 34 7.27 -10.57 6.61
C ASP A 34 6.93 -11.55 5.47
N VAL A 35 6.59 -11.05 4.28
CA VAL A 35 6.35 -11.88 3.08
C VAL A 35 7.58 -12.69 2.71
N LEU A 36 8.78 -12.11 2.76
CA LEU A 36 10.03 -12.84 2.50
C LEU A 36 10.28 -13.96 3.53
N THR A 37 9.84 -13.79 4.77
CA THR A 37 9.93 -14.86 5.78
C THR A 37 8.84 -15.93 5.65
N GLY A 38 7.84 -15.71 4.80
CA GLY A 38 6.73 -16.63 4.55
C GLY A 38 5.63 -16.65 5.62
N LYS A 39 5.64 -15.72 6.59
CA LYS A 39 4.60 -15.55 7.60
C LYS A 39 4.67 -14.16 8.25
N GLN A 40 3.53 -13.67 8.75
CA GLN A 40 3.50 -12.46 9.56
C GLN A 40 4.29 -12.66 10.88
N GLN A 41 5.24 -11.76 11.17
CA GLN A 41 6.12 -11.79 12.34
C GLN A 41 5.69 -10.79 13.41
N ARG A 42 5.05 -9.69 13.02
CA ARG A 42 4.59 -8.64 13.94
C ARG A 42 3.40 -7.87 13.36
N GLU A 43 2.81 -7.00 14.17
CA GLU A 43 1.84 -6.02 13.68
C GLU A 43 2.55 -4.92 12.86
N HIS A 44 1.87 -4.43 11.83
CA HIS A 44 2.34 -3.34 10.96
C HIS A 44 1.32 -2.21 10.97
N ARG A 45 1.78 -0.95 10.96
CA ARG A 45 0.90 0.22 10.99
C ARG A 45 0.50 0.72 9.59
N ASP A 46 1.28 0.35 8.58
CA ASP A 46 1.27 0.88 7.22
C ASP A 46 1.60 -0.22 6.20
N ILE A 47 1.42 0.09 4.92
CA ILE A 47 1.83 -0.71 3.76
C ILE A 47 2.63 0.22 2.85
N ASP A 48 3.83 -0.18 2.45
CA ASP A 48 4.66 0.55 1.49
C ASP A 48 4.61 -0.18 0.14
N ILE A 49 4.31 0.55 -0.93
CA ILE A 49 4.21 0.00 -2.29
C ILE A 49 5.00 0.87 -3.26
N ASP A 50 6.03 0.28 -3.85
CA ASP A 50 6.69 0.83 -5.02
C ASP A 50 5.88 0.47 -6.26
N PHE A 51 5.59 1.41 -7.14
CA PHE A 51 4.81 1.13 -8.35
C PHE A 51 5.29 1.92 -9.55
N ASP A 52 4.90 1.48 -10.74
CA ASP A 52 5.25 2.15 -11.99
C ASP A 52 4.63 3.56 -12.08
N ALA A 53 5.49 4.57 -12.05
CA ALA A 53 5.12 5.99 -12.03
C ALA A 53 4.30 6.44 -13.24
N GLN A 54 4.29 5.69 -14.36
CA GLN A 54 3.39 6.00 -15.48
C GLN A 54 1.90 5.92 -15.09
N HIS A 55 1.59 5.28 -13.96
CA HIS A 55 0.23 5.08 -13.45
C HIS A 55 -0.11 5.91 -12.21
N THR A 56 0.73 6.87 -11.80
CA THR A 56 0.54 7.65 -10.56
C THR A 56 -0.87 8.21 -10.39
N GLN A 57 -1.40 8.92 -11.38
CA GLN A 57 -2.75 9.51 -11.27
C GLN A 57 -3.85 8.46 -11.11
N LYS A 58 -3.72 7.33 -11.82
CA LYS A 58 -4.68 6.21 -11.75
C LYS A 58 -4.66 5.56 -10.36
N VAL A 59 -3.48 5.36 -9.79
CA VAL A 59 -3.31 4.77 -8.46
C VAL A 59 -3.89 5.70 -7.38
N ILE A 60 -3.54 7.00 -7.42
CA ILE A 60 -4.07 7.99 -6.48
C ILE A 60 -5.60 8.02 -6.53
N GLN A 61 -6.18 8.17 -7.72
CA GLN A 61 -7.64 8.21 -7.87
C GLN A 61 -8.29 6.94 -7.31
N LYS A 62 -7.72 5.77 -7.58
CA LYS A 62 -8.28 4.50 -7.09
C LYS A 62 -8.25 4.40 -5.56
N LEU A 63 -7.19 4.91 -4.92
CA LEU A 63 -7.07 4.94 -3.46
C LEU A 63 -8.05 5.95 -2.85
N GLU A 64 -8.22 7.11 -3.46
CA GLU A 64 -9.22 8.10 -3.04
C GLU A 64 -10.66 7.56 -3.17
N ASP A 65 -10.97 6.84 -4.24
CA ASP A 65 -12.29 6.21 -4.47
C ASP A 65 -12.69 5.23 -3.37
N ILE A 66 -11.70 4.58 -2.71
CA ILE A 66 -11.94 3.65 -1.60
C ILE A 66 -11.78 4.31 -0.22
N GLY A 67 -11.58 5.63 -0.19
CA GLY A 67 -11.64 6.45 1.02
C GLY A 67 -10.31 6.90 1.61
N TYR A 68 -9.18 6.54 1.00
CA TYR A 68 -7.87 7.08 1.42
C TYR A 68 -7.77 8.57 1.09
N LYS A 69 -7.07 9.31 1.93
CA LYS A 69 -6.81 10.74 1.74
C LYS A 69 -5.33 11.02 1.79
N ILE A 70 -4.85 11.85 0.87
CA ILE A 70 -3.47 12.31 0.88
C ILE A 70 -3.21 13.08 2.18
N GLU A 71 -2.21 12.64 2.94
CA GLU A 71 -1.73 13.31 4.15
C GLU A 71 -0.41 14.05 3.88
N VAL A 72 0.49 13.44 3.12
CA VAL A 72 1.80 14.00 2.76
C VAL A 72 2.03 13.78 1.26
N ASP A 73 2.44 14.83 0.55
CA ASP A 73 2.83 14.76 -0.86
C ASP A 73 4.24 15.33 -1.05
N TRP A 74 5.21 14.43 -1.31
CA TRP A 74 6.60 14.72 -1.65
C TRP A 74 6.99 14.09 -2.99
N MET A 75 6.07 14.04 -3.95
CA MET A 75 6.34 13.45 -5.27
C MET A 75 7.54 14.14 -5.99
N PRO A 76 8.35 13.38 -6.76
CA PRO A 76 8.16 11.96 -7.10
C PRO A 76 8.72 10.98 -6.05
N SER A 77 9.24 11.46 -4.92
CA SER A 77 9.96 10.62 -3.97
C SER A 77 9.04 9.76 -3.10
N ARG A 78 7.94 10.33 -2.57
CA ARG A 78 7.04 9.65 -1.63
C ARG A 78 5.70 10.38 -1.51
N MET A 79 4.64 9.61 -1.25
CA MET A 79 3.32 10.12 -0.86
C MET A 79 2.76 9.22 0.25
N GLU A 80 2.07 9.81 1.23
CA GLU A 80 1.39 9.08 2.31
C GLU A 80 -0.12 9.32 2.21
N LEU A 81 -0.92 8.26 2.35
CA LEU A 81 -2.37 8.32 2.39
C LEU A 81 -2.92 7.61 3.64
N LYS A 82 -4.03 8.13 4.20
CA LYS A 82 -4.72 7.59 5.40
C LYS A 82 -6.22 7.43 5.24
#